data_AF-A0A946SR37-F1
#
_entry.id   AF-A0A946SR37-F1
#
_cell.length_a   1.000
_cell.length_b   1.000
_cell.length_c   1.000
_cell.angle_alpha   90.00
_cell.angle_beta   90.00
_cell.angle_gamma   90.00
#
_symmetry.space_group_name_H-M   'P 1'
#
loop_
_entity.id
_entity.type
_entity.pdbx_description
1 polymer ?
#
loop_
_entity_poly.entity_id
_entity_poly.type
_entity_poly.pdbx_seq_one_letter_code
_entity_poly.pdbx_strand_id
1 'polypeptide(L)'
;MRAVQAAAAASGDPYYVKLRPEADPALIGSGSGELCLGFFVDAIYRVRWNSLVEAGRVEVTASDGVVVTPPTGVGPDVGSPSDVDPREFLVTVTGARASTTLAIAIHYHGRRDDQGWRRAITRRYAVRLTPDTVSGRVMAGGRPGLPSGMSPFRRDVAPDIARVVDLLFAADEDGDVRLSRDEAPLRFRAAITAIDTNGDGHIAHDEASARMSKRIADAP
;
A
#
# COMPACT_ATOMS: atom_id res chain seq x y z
N MET A 1 -13.93 -8.12 0.50
CA MET A 1 -13.69 -8.02 -0.95
C MET A 1 -12.22 -7.68 -1.21
N ARG A 2 -11.72 -7.90 -2.43
CA ARG A 2 -10.36 -7.54 -2.87
C ARG A 2 -10.43 -6.75 -4.17
N ALA A 3 -9.65 -5.67 -4.27
CA ALA A 3 -9.50 -4.93 -5.51
C ALA A 3 -9.02 -5.86 -6.64
N VAL A 4 -9.63 -5.74 -7.81
CA VAL A 4 -9.25 -6.49 -9.01
C VAL A 4 -8.84 -5.54 -10.13
N GLN A 5 -8.07 -6.05 -11.08
CA GLN A 5 -7.51 -5.21 -12.15
C GLN A 5 -8.61 -4.65 -13.07
N ALA A 6 -8.58 -3.34 -13.27
CA ALA A 6 -9.39 -2.64 -14.27
C ALA A 6 -8.50 -1.90 -15.27
N ALA A 7 -8.82 -2.02 -16.55
CA ALA A 7 -8.22 -1.23 -17.61
C ALA A 7 -9.30 -0.38 -18.28
N ALA A 8 -9.09 0.94 -18.35
CA ALA A 8 -10.00 1.84 -19.02
C ALA A 8 -9.75 1.82 -20.55
N ALA A 9 -10.82 1.78 -21.34
CA ALA A 9 -10.72 1.87 -22.79
C ALA A 9 -10.39 3.31 -23.22
N ALA A 10 -9.51 3.47 -24.21
CA ALA A 10 -9.12 4.77 -24.75
C ALA A 10 -10.34 5.62 -25.13
N SER A 11 -10.27 6.91 -24.81
CA SER A 11 -11.35 7.88 -25.03
C SER A 11 -10.76 9.27 -25.24
N GLY A 12 -11.40 10.09 -26.06
CA GLY A 12 -10.99 11.48 -26.31
C GLY A 12 -11.22 12.40 -25.11
N ASP A 13 -12.20 12.08 -24.26
CA ASP A 13 -12.45 12.82 -23.03
C ASP A 13 -11.62 12.28 -21.85
N PRO A 14 -11.25 13.12 -20.86
CA PRO A 14 -10.68 12.68 -19.58
C PRO A 14 -11.59 11.71 -18.81
N TYR A 15 -11.01 10.91 -17.92
CA TYR A 15 -11.75 10.00 -17.04
C TYR A 15 -12.27 10.73 -15.80
N TYR A 16 -13.38 11.43 -15.97
CA TYR A 16 -14.07 12.16 -14.89
C TYR A 16 -14.61 11.26 -13.78
N VAL A 17 -14.92 10.01 -14.12
CA VAL A 17 -15.38 8.97 -13.22
C VAL A 17 -14.45 7.79 -13.38
N LYS A 18 -13.94 7.26 -12.25
CA LYS A 18 -13.01 6.13 -12.20
C LYS A 18 -13.70 4.91 -11.60
N LEU A 19 -13.58 3.78 -12.30
CA LEU A 19 -14.02 2.48 -11.80
C LEU A 19 -13.01 1.93 -10.78
N ARG A 20 -13.51 1.40 -9.67
CA ARG A 20 -12.79 0.62 -8.67
C ARG A 20 -13.58 -0.66 -8.42
N PRO A 21 -13.22 -1.76 -9.10
CA PRO A 21 -13.91 -3.02 -8.92
C PRO A 21 -13.29 -3.81 -7.77
N GLU A 22 -14.13 -4.40 -6.93
CA GLU A 22 -13.73 -5.28 -5.86
C GLU A 22 -14.49 -6.60 -5.94
N ALA A 23 -13.77 -7.72 -5.87
CA ALA A 23 -14.36 -9.06 -5.96
C ALA A 23 -14.30 -9.79 -4.63
N ASP A 24 -15.28 -10.66 -4.39
CA ASP A 24 -15.22 -11.67 -3.36
C ASP A 24 -14.01 -12.60 -3.61
N PRO A 25 -13.20 -12.94 -2.59
CA PRO A 25 -12.21 -14.01 -2.68
C PRO A 25 -12.73 -15.31 -3.33
N ALA A 26 -13.99 -15.70 -3.10
CA ALA A 26 -14.62 -16.84 -3.75
C ALA A 26 -14.70 -16.65 -5.27
N LEU A 27 -15.11 -15.47 -5.75
CA LEU A 27 -15.15 -15.18 -7.19
C LEU A 27 -13.77 -15.32 -7.84
N ILE A 28 -12.72 -14.87 -7.15
CA ILE A 28 -11.34 -14.97 -7.65
C ILE A 28 -10.84 -16.42 -7.65
N GLY A 29 -11.19 -17.21 -6.61
CA GLY A 29 -10.68 -18.57 -6.42
C GLY A 29 -11.47 -19.67 -7.14
N SER A 30 -12.80 -19.59 -7.12
CA SER A 30 -13.71 -20.62 -7.64
C SER A 30 -14.48 -20.18 -8.90
N GLY A 31 -14.38 -18.90 -9.29
CA GLY A 31 -15.08 -18.36 -10.46
C GLY A 31 -16.54 -17.99 -10.21
N SER A 32 -17.01 -18.06 -8.95
CA SER A 32 -18.37 -17.68 -8.57
C SER A 32 -18.39 -16.86 -7.27
N GLY A 33 -19.13 -15.77 -7.25
CA GLY A 33 -19.25 -14.89 -6.10
C GLY A 33 -19.65 -13.46 -6.48
N GLU A 34 -19.49 -12.53 -5.55
CA GLU A 34 -19.88 -11.14 -5.73
C GLU A 34 -18.76 -10.28 -6.32
N LEU A 35 -19.15 -9.28 -7.10
CA LEU A 35 -18.31 -8.23 -7.65
C LEU A 35 -18.99 -6.88 -7.39
N CYS A 36 -18.35 -6.02 -6.60
CA CYS A 36 -18.76 -4.64 -6.43
C CYS A 36 -18.07 -3.76 -7.48
N LEU A 37 -18.88 -3.00 -8.23
CA LEU A 37 -18.43 -2.02 -9.21
C LEU A 37 -18.64 -0.62 -8.62
N GLY A 38 -17.58 -0.04 -8.04
CA GLY A 38 -17.62 1.31 -7.49
C GLY A 38 -17.16 2.36 -8.49
N PHE A 39 -17.98 3.38 -8.73
CA PHE A 39 -17.68 4.51 -9.62
C PHE A 39 -17.51 5.79 -8.82
N PHE A 40 -16.30 6.35 -8.88
CA PHE A 40 -15.90 7.51 -8.09
C PHE A 40 -15.64 8.70 -9.00
N VAL A 41 -16.25 9.83 -8.68
CA VAL A 41 -15.95 11.10 -9.35
C VAL A 41 -14.52 11.52 -9.00
N ASP A 42 -13.74 11.87 -10.01
CA ASP A 42 -12.38 12.36 -9.82
C ASP A 42 -12.38 13.87 -9.56
N ALA A 43 -12.03 14.22 -8.32
CA ALA A 43 -11.98 15.59 -7.82
C ALA A 43 -11.07 16.51 -8.64
N ILE A 44 -10.05 15.98 -9.32
CA ILE A 44 -9.11 16.77 -10.14
C ILE A 44 -9.87 17.55 -11.23
N TYR A 45 -10.91 16.95 -11.81
CA TYR A 45 -11.63 17.55 -12.92
C TYR A 45 -12.82 18.43 -12.51
N ARG A 46 -13.15 18.47 -11.20
CA ARG A 46 -14.27 19.27 -10.66
C ARG A 46 -15.62 19.00 -11.35
N VAL A 47 -15.78 17.80 -11.92
CA VAL A 47 -17.05 17.33 -12.47
C VAL A 47 -17.90 16.79 -11.33
N ARG A 48 -19.22 16.84 -11.48
CA ARG A 48 -20.22 16.25 -10.58
C ARG A 48 -21.20 15.40 -11.38
N TRP A 49 -21.89 14.49 -10.71
CA TRP A 49 -23.05 13.82 -11.30
C TRP A 49 -24.14 14.86 -11.57
N ASN A 50 -24.76 14.80 -12.73
CA ASN A 50 -25.95 15.58 -13.04
C ASN A 50 -27.18 14.75 -12.70
N SER A 51 -27.76 14.97 -11.51
CA SER A 51 -28.90 14.20 -11.00
C SER A 51 -30.25 14.81 -11.41
N LEU A 52 -30.25 15.93 -12.14
CA LEU A 52 -31.45 16.55 -12.73
C LEU A 52 -31.92 15.87 -14.04
N VAL A 53 -31.24 14.80 -14.46
CA VAL A 53 -31.51 14.05 -15.70
C VAL A 53 -31.51 12.56 -15.38
N GLU A 54 -31.58 11.71 -16.40
CA GLU A 54 -31.57 10.25 -16.22
C GLU A 54 -30.38 9.78 -15.37
N ALA A 55 -30.68 8.91 -14.40
CA ALA A 55 -29.69 8.32 -13.52
C ALA A 55 -28.65 7.52 -14.32
N GLY A 56 -27.41 7.53 -13.85
CA GLY A 56 -26.33 6.80 -14.50
C GLY A 56 -26.64 5.31 -14.57
N ARG A 57 -26.43 4.69 -15.73
CA ARG A 57 -26.63 3.26 -15.97
C ARG A 57 -25.28 2.56 -16.10
N VAL A 58 -25.16 1.38 -15.50
CA VAL A 58 -24.06 0.44 -15.75
C VAL A 58 -24.57 -0.77 -16.51
N GLU A 59 -23.75 -1.25 -17.44
CA GLU A 59 -23.95 -2.49 -18.18
C GLU A 59 -22.70 -3.36 -18.00
N VAL A 60 -22.93 -4.64 -17.77
CA VAL A 60 -21.90 -5.64 -17.54
C VAL A 60 -22.08 -6.75 -18.55
N THR A 61 -21.09 -6.94 -19.40
CA THR A 61 -21.06 -8.02 -20.39
C THR A 61 -19.90 -8.95 -20.08
N ALA A 62 -20.17 -10.25 -20.13
CA ALA A 62 -19.18 -11.29 -19.92
C ALA A 62 -18.96 -12.13 -21.19
N SER A 63 -17.81 -12.78 -21.28
CA SER A 63 -17.53 -13.77 -22.33
C SER A 63 -18.39 -15.03 -22.20
N ASP A 64 -18.51 -15.82 -23.27
CA ASP A 64 -19.34 -17.03 -23.32
C ASP A 64 -19.14 -17.96 -22.11
N GLY A 65 -20.27 -18.41 -21.54
CA GLY A 65 -20.33 -19.33 -20.41
C GLY A 65 -20.30 -18.68 -19.02
N VAL A 66 -20.17 -17.35 -18.94
CA VAL A 66 -20.22 -16.60 -17.67
C VAL A 66 -21.58 -15.93 -17.51
N VAL A 67 -22.20 -16.12 -16.35
CA VAL A 67 -23.48 -15.50 -15.99
C VAL A 67 -23.23 -14.33 -15.05
N VAL A 68 -23.83 -13.17 -15.34
CA VAL A 68 -23.78 -11.97 -14.48
C VAL A 68 -25.19 -11.54 -14.14
N THR A 69 -25.47 -11.36 -12.85
CA THR A 69 -26.80 -11.03 -12.33
C THR A 69 -26.72 -9.93 -11.24
N PRO A 70 -27.40 -8.79 -11.40
CA PRO A 70 -28.00 -8.32 -12.65
C PRO A 70 -26.91 -7.89 -13.66
N PRO A 71 -27.14 -8.06 -14.98
CA PRO A 71 -26.20 -7.60 -16.00
C PRO A 71 -26.25 -6.08 -16.21
N THR A 72 -27.25 -5.40 -15.63
CA THR A 72 -27.42 -3.94 -15.71
C THR A 72 -27.79 -3.39 -14.34
N GLY A 73 -27.32 -2.17 -14.04
CA GLY A 73 -27.68 -1.44 -12.83
C GLY A 73 -28.04 0.01 -13.14
N VAL A 74 -28.94 0.60 -12.36
CA VAL A 74 -29.31 2.02 -12.46
C VAL A 74 -28.95 2.70 -11.15
N GLY A 75 -28.25 3.83 -11.25
CA GLY A 75 -27.81 4.61 -10.09
C GLY A 75 -29.00 5.15 -9.29
N PRO A 76 -28.78 5.52 -8.02
CA PRO A 76 -29.82 6.07 -7.18
C PRO A 76 -30.33 7.40 -7.74
N ASP A 77 -31.63 7.63 -7.60
CA ASP A 77 -32.21 8.96 -7.76
C ASP A 77 -31.92 9.78 -6.50
N VAL A 78 -31.16 10.87 -6.66
CA VAL A 78 -30.71 11.72 -5.56
C VAL A 78 -31.48 13.02 -5.64
N GLY A 79 -32.20 13.38 -4.57
CA GLY A 79 -32.99 14.62 -4.48
C GLY A 79 -32.18 15.93 -4.50
N SER A 80 -30.87 15.87 -4.76
CA SER A 80 -29.98 17.02 -4.95
C SER A 80 -29.69 17.20 -6.44
N PRO A 81 -29.62 18.44 -6.97
CA PRO A 81 -29.38 18.68 -8.40
C PRO A 81 -28.03 18.15 -8.92
N SER A 82 -27.03 18.01 -8.03
CA SER A 82 -25.74 17.42 -8.35
C SER A 82 -25.03 16.96 -7.09
N ASP A 83 -24.25 15.90 -7.21
CA ASP A 83 -23.46 15.33 -6.12
C ASP A 83 -22.14 14.73 -6.62
N VAL A 84 -21.31 14.25 -5.70
CA VAL A 84 -20.05 13.57 -5.98
C VAL A 84 -20.01 12.17 -5.35
N ASP A 85 -21.17 11.70 -4.89
CA ASP A 85 -21.24 10.49 -4.09
C ASP A 85 -20.85 9.28 -4.97
N PRO A 86 -20.10 8.32 -4.42
CA PRO A 86 -19.78 7.10 -5.14
C PRO A 86 -21.06 6.39 -5.60
N ARG A 87 -21.01 5.84 -6.83
CA ARG A 87 -22.08 4.98 -7.35
C ARG A 87 -21.58 3.55 -7.33
N GLU A 88 -22.16 2.72 -6.48
CA GLU A 88 -21.74 1.34 -6.30
C GLU A 88 -22.81 0.38 -6.81
N PHE A 89 -22.39 -0.64 -7.54
CA PHE A 89 -23.27 -1.66 -8.09
C PHE A 89 -22.74 -3.04 -7.75
N LEU A 90 -23.52 -3.79 -6.98
CA LEU A 90 -23.20 -5.17 -6.65
C LEU A 90 -23.76 -6.11 -7.71
N VAL A 91 -22.92 -6.97 -8.27
CA VAL A 91 -23.34 -8.01 -9.21
C VAL A 91 -22.80 -9.37 -8.78
N THR A 92 -23.59 -10.40 -9.00
CA THR A 92 -23.19 -11.80 -8.82
C THR A 92 -22.65 -12.33 -10.14
N VAL A 93 -21.47 -12.93 -10.11
CA VAL A 93 -20.84 -13.56 -11.28
C VAL A 93 -20.73 -15.06 -11.02
N THR A 94 -21.03 -15.89 -12.02
CA THR A 94 -20.96 -17.35 -11.93
C THR A 94 -20.34 -17.93 -13.20
N GLY A 95 -19.50 -18.95 -13.04
CA GLY A 95 -18.85 -19.65 -14.16
C GLY A 95 -17.63 -18.93 -14.73
N ALA A 96 -17.10 -17.92 -14.03
CA ALA A 96 -15.90 -17.22 -14.46
C ALA A 96 -14.64 -18.10 -14.35
N ARG A 97 -13.67 -17.82 -15.22
CA ARG A 97 -12.35 -18.46 -15.22
C ARG A 97 -11.28 -17.39 -14.96
N ALA A 98 -10.07 -17.80 -14.65
CA ALA A 98 -8.95 -16.88 -14.45
C ALA A 98 -8.67 -15.96 -15.66
N SER A 99 -8.99 -16.42 -16.88
CA SER A 99 -8.87 -15.64 -18.11
C SER A 99 -10.10 -14.78 -18.45
N THR A 100 -11.19 -14.90 -17.68
CA THR A 100 -12.42 -14.14 -17.94
C THR A 100 -12.16 -12.65 -17.79
N THR A 101 -12.58 -11.91 -18.81
CA THR A 101 -12.61 -10.44 -18.78
C THR A 101 -14.05 -9.99 -18.88
N LEU A 102 -14.47 -9.13 -17.96
CA LEU A 102 -15.79 -8.51 -17.96
C LEU A 102 -15.69 -7.12 -18.59
N ALA A 103 -16.53 -6.84 -19.57
CA ALA A 103 -16.68 -5.53 -20.17
C ALA A 103 -17.71 -4.74 -19.36
N ILE A 104 -17.29 -3.62 -18.78
CA ILE A 104 -18.14 -2.73 -17.99
C ILE A 104 -18.35 -1.45 -18.79
N ALA A 105 -19.59 -1.06 -19.04
CA ALA A 105 -19.94 0.22 -19.61
C ALA A 105 -20.74 1.04 -18.59
N ILE A 106 -20.33 2.30 -18.33
CA ILE A 106 -21.10 3.25 -17.55
C ILE A 106 -21.54 4.41 -18.44
N HIS A 107 -22.83 4.71 -18.41
CA HIS A 107 -23.49 5.81 -19.09
C HIS A 107 -23.93 6.79 -18.01
N TYR A 108 -23.46 8.03 -18.06
CA TYR A 108 -23.81 9.01 -17.04
C TYR A 108 -23.80 10.42 -17.61
N HIS A 109 -24.43 11.34 -16.88
CA HIS A 109 -24.39 12.75 -17.19
C HIS A 109 -23.45 13.48 -16.23
N GLY A 110 -22.42 14.11 -16.80
CA GLY A 110 -21.51 14.97 -16.05
C GLY A 110 -21.97 16.42 -16.11
N ARG A 111 -21.84 17.13 -14.99
CA ARG A 111 -22.00 18.58 -14.88
C ARG A 111 -20.70 19.21 -14.41
N ARG A 112 -20.27 20.28 -15.08
CA ARG A 112 -19.10 21.05 -14.69
C ARG A 112 -19.44 22.54 -14.65
N ASP A 113 -19.32 23.14 -13.48
CA ASP A 113 -19.86 24.47 -13.21
C ASP A 113 -18.97 25.61 -13.71
N ASP A 114 -17.65 25.48 -13.56
CA ASP A 114 -16.66 26.48 -13.99
C ASP A 114 -16.59 26.63 -15.53
N GLN A 115 -16.87 25.55 -16.26
CA GLN A 115 -16.95 25.55 -17.73
C GLN A 115 -18.38 25.56 -18.26
N GLY A 116 -19.38 25.55 -17.38
CA GLY A 116 -20.79 25.66 -17.72
C GLY A 116 -21.39 24.52 -18.56
N TRP A 117 -20.72 23.38 -18.72
CA TRP A 117 -21.22 22.29 -19.56
C TRP A 117 -21.94 21.20 -18.77
N ARG A 118 -22.93 20.59 -19.43
CA ARG A 118 -23.66 19.39 -18.99
C ARG A 118 -23.75 18.45 -20.19
N ARG A 119 -23.19 17.24 -20.10
CA ARG A 119 -23.20 16.31 -21.24
C ARG A 119 -23.26 14.85 -20.79
N ALA A 120 -23.83 14.03 -21.67
CA ALA A 120 -23.81 12.58 -21.54
C ALA A 120 -22.39 12.07 -21.86
N ILE A 121 -21.90 11.13 -21.05
CA ILE A 121 -20.58 10.54 -21.17
C ILE A 121 -20.74 9.03 -21.01
N THR A 122 -20.12 8.28 -21.91
CA THR A 122 -20.02 6.82 -21.80
C THR A 122 -18.57 6.43 -21.54
N ARG A 123 -18.34 5.52 -20.60
CA ARG A 123 -17.03 4.93 -20.35
C ARG A 123 -17.07 3.43 -20.36
N ARG A 124 -16.01 2.85 -20.93
CA ARG A 124 -15.84 1.41 -21.03
C ARG A 124 -14.57 0.99 -20.29
N TYR A 125 -14.68 -0.12 -19.58
CA TYR A 125 -13.60 -0.73 -18.82
C TYR A 125 -13.56 -2.23 -19.12
N ALA A 126 -12.36 -2.80 -19.10
CA ALA A 126 -12.13 -4.22 -19.06
C ALA A 126 -11.68 -4.59 -17.64
N VAL A 127 -12.47 -5.40 -16.94
CA VAL A 127 -12.18 -5.90 -15.60
C VAL A 127 -11.70 -7.35 -15.70
N ARG A 128 -10.51 -7.61 -15.16
CA ARG A 128 -9.96 -8.97 -15.03
C ARG A 128 -10.10 -9.41 -13.58
N LEU A 129 -10.52 -10.65 -13.35
CA LEU A 129 -10.66 -11.24 -12.00
C LEU A 129 -9.31 -11.65 -11.40
N THR A 130 -8.28 -10.85 -11.64
CA THR A 130 -6.96 -10.98 -11.03
C THR A 130 -6.86 -9.93 -9.92
N PRO A 131 -6.43 -10.30 -8.69
CA PRO A 131 -6.19 -9.33 -7.64
C PRO A 131 -5.27 -8.21 -8.12
N ASP A 132 -5.64 -6.97 -7.83
CA ASP A 132 -4.75 -5.83 -8.03
C ASP A 132 -3.81 -5.75 -6.82
N THR A 133 -2.55 -6.13 -7.04
CA THR A 133 -1.51 -6.14 -6.01
C THR A 133 -0.94 -4.75 -5.70
N VAL A 134 -1.27 -3.74 -6.52
CA VAL A 134 -0.68 -2.40 -6.44
C VAL A 134 -1.70 -1.38 -5.91
N SER A 135 -2.99 -1.58 -6.14
CA SER A 135 -4.04 -0.71 -5.60
C SER A 135 -4.13 -0.79 -4.08
N GLY A 136 -3.60 0.23 -3.40
CA GLY A 136 -3.74 0.44 -1.96
C GLY A 136 -2.58 -0.05 -1.09
N ARG A 137 -1.52 -0.65 -1.67
CA ARG A 137 -0.28 -0.84 -0.91
C ARG A 137 0.46 0.49 -0.86
N VAL A 138 0.56 1.08 0.34
CA VAL A 138 1.76 1.85 0.67
C VAL A 138 2.88 0.86 0.47
N MET A 139 3.61 0.97 -0.64
CA MET A 139 4.93 0.36 -0.75
C MET A 139 5.70 1.02 0.39
N ALA A 140 5.71 0.40 1.57
CA ALA A 140 6.55 0.80 2.68
C ALA A 140 7.92 0.93 2.05
N GLY A 141 8.38 2.17 1.88
CA GLY A 141 9.46 2.49 0.97
C GLY A 141 10.60 1.53 1.25
N GLY A 142 10.74 0.53 0.37
CA GLY A 142 11.91 -0.30 0.35
C GLY A 142 13.00 0.69 0.01
N ARG A 143 13.79 1.07 1.01
CA ARG A 143 15.03 1.80 0.78
C ARG A 143 15.72 1.08 -0.39
N PRO A 144 15.97 1.76 -1.52
CA PRO A 144 16.63 1.12 -2.65
C PRO A 144 17.96 0.56 -2.16
N GLY A 145 18.09 -0.77 -2.11
CA GLY A 145 19.36 -1.42 -1.79
C GLY A 145 19.37 -2.56 -0.76
N LEU A 146 18.25 -2.95 -0.12
CA LEU A 146 18.30 -4.12 0.78
C LEU A 146 17.83 -5.41 0.08
N PRO A 147 18.68 -6.45 0.01
CA PRO A 147 18.31 -7.75 -0.56
C PRO A 147 17.14 -8.39 0.20
N SER A 148 16.19 -8.93 -0.56
CA SER A 148 15.02 -9.63 -0.02
C SER A 148 15.45 -10.91 0.69
N GLY A 149 15.52 -10.87 2.02
CA GLY A 149 15.94 -12.00 2.86
C GLY A 149 16.22 -11.67 4.33
N MET A 150 16.29 -10.39 4.72
CA MET A 150 16.57 -9.99 6.10
C MET A 150 15.28 -9.55 6.81
N SER A 151 14.66 -10.45 7.56
CA SER A 151 13.65 -10.09 8.56
C SER A 151 14.33 -9.29 9.69
N PRO A 152 13.81 -8.14 10.15
CA PRO A 152 14.49 -7.30 11.16
C PRO A 152 14.57 -7.93 12.55
N PHE A 153 14.10 -9.17 12.70
CA PHE A 153 14.16 -9.96 13.92
C PHE A 153 15.18 -11.11 13.88
N ARG A 154 16.01 -11.20 12.85
CA ARG A 154 17.23 -12.01 12.95
C ARG A 154 18.29 -11.16 13.68
N ARG A 155 18.48 -11.50 14.96
CA ARG A 155 19.79 -11.44 15.62
C ARG A 155 20.84 -11.92 14.61
N ASP A 156 22.03 -11.32 14.61
CA ASP A 156 23.24 -11.69 13.84
C ASP A 156 23.76 -10.59 12.89
N VAL A 157 23.59 -9.32 13.23
CA VAL A 157 24.61 -8.32 12.88
C VAL A 157 25.15 -7.80 14.21
N ALA A 158 26.31 -8.29 14.62
CA ALA A 158 27.08 -7.62 15.66
C ALA A 158 27.16 -6.14 15.26
N PRO A 159 26.71 -5.20 16.10
CA PRO A 159 26.83 -3.80 15.76
C PRO A 159 28.30 -3.54 15.49
N ASP A 160 28.59 -2.80 14.41
CA ASP A 160 29.95 -2.39 14.08
C ASP A 160 30.57 -1.76 15.33
N ILE A 161 31.47 -2.50 15.98
CA ILE A 161 31.92 -2.20 17.34
C ILE A 161 32.70 -0.88 17.32
N ALA A 162 33.33 -0.53 16.20
CA ALA A 162 33.92 0.78 15.99
C ALA A 162 32.89 1.90 16.14
N ARG A 163 31.68 1.73 15.60
CA ARG A 163 30.59 2.72 15.76
C ARG A 163 29.99 2.76 17.15
N VAL A 164 30.04 1.66 17.89
CA VAL A 164 29.58 1.62 19.30
C VAL A 164 30.62 2.29 20.19
N VAL A 165 31.90 2.07 19.93
CA VAL A 165 33.04 2.72 20.59
C VAL A 165 33.04 4.22 20.29
N ASP A 166 32.91 4.64 19.03
CA ASP A 166 32.79 6.05 18.64
C ASP A 166 31.59 6.74 19.30
N LEU A 167 30.46 6.03 19.42
CA LEU A 167 29.25 6.56 20.06
C LEU A 167 29.39 6.64 21.60
N LEU A 168 30.19 5.76 22.21
CA LEU A 168 30.47 5.79 23.65
C LEU A 168 31.49 6.88 23.99
N PHE A 169 32.53 7.09 23.18
CA PHE A 169 33.52 8.16 23.39
C PHE A 169 33.03 9.55 22.94
N ALA A 170 31.95 9.64 22.15
CA ALA A 170 31.28 10.93 21.89
C ALA A 170 30.52 11.50 23.11
N ALA A 171 30.39 10.70 24.19
CA ALA A 171 29.79 11.10 25.46
C ALA A 171 30.83 11.35 26.57
N ASP A 172 32.13 11.28 26.25
CA ASP A 172 33.24 11.65 27.13
C ASP A 172 33.22 13.18 27.32
N GLU A 173 32.81 13.62 28.52
CA GLU A 173 32.53 15.03 28.82
C GLU A 173 33.74 15.73 29.48
N ASP A 174 34.70 14.98 30.03
CA ASP A 174 35.91 15.52 30.68
C ASP A 174 37.20 15.33 29.85
N GLY A 175 37.15 14.52 28.78
CA GLY A 175 38.19 14.43 27.76
C GLY A 175 39.44 13.67 28.20
N ASP A 176 39.31 12.77 29.18
CA ASP A 176 40.41 11.97 29.71
C ASP A 176 40.66 10.66 28.92
N VAL A 177 39.89 10.43 27.86
CA VAL A 177 39.99 9.28 26.93
C VAL A 177 39.67 7.94 27.63
N ARG A 178 38.91 7.97 28.73
CA ARG A 178 38.40 6.81 29.46
C ARG A 178 36.90 6.97 29.72
N LEU A 179 36.22 5.86 29.98
CA LEU A 179 34.79 5.88 30.30
C LEU A 179 34.56 5.38 31.73
N SER A 180 34.11 6.28 32.60
CA SER A 180 33.69 5.98 33.96
C SER A 180 32.28 5.38 34.01
N ARG A 181 31.98 4.63 35.08
CA ARG A 181 30.66 4.02 35.34
C ARG A 181 29.53 5.03 35.45
N ASP A 182 29.84 6.29 35.79
CA ASP A 182 28.86 7.36 35.95
C ASP A 182 28.60 8.18 34.68
N GLU A 183 29.47 8.08 33.67
CA GLU A 183 29.32 8.73 32.37
C GLU A 183 28.61 7.83 31.35
N ALA A 184 28.56 6.52 31.61
CA ALA A 184 27.89 5.59 30.72
C ALA A 184 26.34 5.60 30.88
N PRO A 185 25.59 5.65 29.76
CA PRO A 185 24.12 5.56 29.79
C PRO A 185 23.65 4.31 30.54
N LEU A 186 22.58 4.41 31.33
CA LEU A 186 22.03 3.36 32.21
C LEU A 186 21.98 1.94 31.59
N ARG A 187 21.72 1.84 30.29
CA ARG A 187 21.67 0.60 29.50
C ARG A 187 23.03 -0.10 29.28
N PHE A 188 24.14 0.59 29.47
CA PHE A 188 25.50 0.09 29.26
C PHE A 188 26.29 -0.14 30.55
N ARG A 189 25.77 0.29 31.71
CA ARG A 189 26.42 0.07 33.02
C ARG A 189 26.70 -1.40 33.36
N ALA A 190 25.83 -2.31 32.91
CA ALA A 190 26.05 -3.75 33.07
C ALA A 190 27.09 -4.33 32.09
N ALA A 191 27.31 -3.67 30.96
CA ALA A 191 28.31 -4.08 29.97
C ALA A 191 29.72 -3.63 30.37
N ILE A 192 29.84 -2.56 31.17
CA ILE A 192 31.14 -2.05 31.63
C ILE A 192 31.87 -3.06 32.51
N THR A 193 31.20 -3.63 33.50
CA THR A 193 31.75 -4.68 34.38
C THR A 193 32.13 -5.95 33.62
N ALA A 194 31.59 -6.14 32.42
CA ALA A 194 31.96 -7.28 31.57
C ALA A 194 33.17 -6.98 30.70
N ILE A 195 33.56 -5.72 30.50
CA ILE A 195 34.64 -5.29 29.60
C ILE A 195 35.88 -4.88 30.41
N ASP A 196 35.70 -4.21 31.55
CA ASP A 196 36.73 -3.85 32.53
C ASP A 196 37.41 -5.13 33.05
N THR A 197 38.56 -5.43 32.48
CA THR A 197 39.27 -6.71 32.70
C THR A 197 40.29 -6.56 33.82
N ASN A 198 40.76 -5.34 34.10
CA ASN A 198 41.72 -5.06 35.17
C ASN A 198 41.03 -4.71 36.51
N GLY A 199 39.73 -4.41 36.48
CA GLY A 199 38.89 -4.15 37.66
C GLY A 199 39.07 -2.77 38.26
N ASP A 200 39.60 -1.80 37.51
CA ASP A 200 39.86 -0.44 37.98
C ASP A 200 38.64 0.50 37.89
N GLY A 201 37.51 -0.02 37.39
CA GLY A 201 36.25 0.69 37.27
C GLY A 201 36.13 1.61 36.06
N HIS A 202 37.12 1.62 35.16
CA HIS A 202 37.17 2.44 33.95
C HIS A 202 37.46 1.55 32.73
N ILE A 203 36.89 1.90 31.57
CA ILE A 203 37.27 1.25 30.31
C ILE A 203 38.29 2.12 29.60
N ALA A 204 39.54 1.67 29.54
CA ALA A 204 40.55 2.25 28.66
C ALA A 204 40.38 1.73 27.22
N HIS A 205 40.70 2.58 26.24
CA HIS A 205 40.63 2.26 24.80
C HIS A 205 41.37 0.95 24.44
N ASP A 206 42.50 0.69 25.09
CA ASP A 206 43.31 -0.49 24.86
C ASP A 206 42.65 -1.79 25.38
N GLU A 207 41.84 -1.72 26.44
CA GLU A 207 41.11 -2.89 26.97
C GLU A 207 39.89 -3.26 26.13
N ALA A 208 39.20 -2.26 25.60
CA ALA A 208 38.11 -2.46 24.64
C ALA A 208 38.63 -3.15 23.36
N SER A 209 39.83 -2.78 22.90
CA SER A 209 40.46 -3.36 21.71
C SER A 209 41.08 -4.75 21.95
N ALA A 210 41.64 -5.04 23.13
CA ALA A 210 42.23 -6.35 23.44
C ALA A 210 41.19 -7.48 23.46
N ARG A 211 39.98 -7.18 23.97
CA ARG A 211 38.85 -8.12 23.95
C ARG A 211 38.27 -8.33 22.55
N MET A 212 38.51 -7.38 21.63
CA MET A 212 38.13 -7.43 20.21
C MET A 212 38.97 -8.48 19.44
N SER A 213 40.30 -8.48 19.63
CA SER A 213 41.20 -9.43 18.96
C SER A 213 40.95 -10.88 19.38
N LYS A 214 40.58 -11.11 20.64
CA LYS A 214 40.28 -12.46 21.14
C LYS A 214 38.98 -13.04 20.57
N ARG A 215 37.97 -12.22 20.23
CA ARG A 215 36.72 -12.68 19.60
C ARG A 215 36.83 -12.92 18.09
N ILE A 216 37.77 -12.26 17.41
CA ILE A 216 38.03 -12.48 15.98
C ILE A 216 38.86 -13.76 15.78
N ALA A 217 39.75 -14.09 16.73
CA ALA A 217 40.58 -15.30 16.67
C ALA A 217 39.84 -16.62 16.99
N ASP A 218 38.73 -16.56 17.75
CA ASP A 218 37.90 -17.73 18.13
C ASP A 218 36.59 -17.86 17.29
N ALA A 219 36.47 -17.11 16.19
CA ALA A 219 35.37 -17.30 15.24
C ALA A 219 35.77 -18.39 14.22
N PRO A 220 35.03 -19.51 14.10
CA PRO A 220 35.33 -20.56 13.14
C PRO A 220 35.12 -20.13 11.68
#